data_AF-A0A0T6B004-F1
#
_entry.id   AF-A0A0T6B004-F1
#
_cell.length_a   1.000
_cell.length_b   1.000
_cell.length_c   1.000
_cell.angle_alpha   90.00
_cell.angle_beta   90.00
_cell.angle_gamma   90.00
#
_symmetry.space_group_name_H-M   'P 1'
#
loop_
_entity.id
_entity.type
_entity.pdbx_description
1 polymer ?
#
loop_
_entity_poly.entity_id
_entity_poly.type
_entity_poly.pdbx_seq_one_letter_code
_entity_poly.pdbx_strand_id
1 'polypeptide(L)'
;MATQLRKSSRRKNSSNDQETSIPTKKAKTKAMIPNRINLHKTSYNLAQNLLGKLLVRKIGKIICKGRIVETECYPGGKDKASCTFNGKKTPASEPLYMEAGT
;
A
#
# COMPACT_ATOMS: atom_id res chain seq x y z
N MET A 1 25.58 -28.93 60.73
CA MET A 1 26.73 -29.22 59.83
C MET A 1 26.17 -29.27 58.41
N ALA A 2 26.61 -28.54 57.39
CA ALA A 2 27.91 -27.93 57.14
C ALA A 2 27.78 -26.56 56.44
N THR A 3 28.78 -25.73 56.71
CA THR A 3 29.12 -24.42 56.18
C THR A 3 29.53 -24.47 54.70
N GLN A 4 29.22 -23.43 53.93
CA GLN A 4 30.23 -22.78 53.09
C GLN A 4 29.82 -21.41 52.55
N LEU A 5 30.41 -20.38 53.17
CA LEU A 5 30.70 -19.07 52.61
C LEU A 5 31.61 -19.20 51.38
N ARG A 6 31.29 -18.54 50.27
CA ARG A 6 32.28 -18.20 49.22
C ARG A 6 32.09 -16.79 48.66
N LYS A 7 32.86 -15.89 49.28
CA LYS A 7 33.69 -14.82 48.70
C LYS A 7 33.11 -14.00 47.54
N SER A 8 32.78 -12.75 47.88
CA SER A 8 32.85 -11.59 47.00
C SER A 8 34.17 -11.54 46.24
N SER A 9 34.11 -11.54 44.90
CA SER A 9 35.26 -11.19 44.07
C SER A 9 34.88 -10.01 43.18
N ARG A 10 35.25 -8.84 43.69
CA ARG A 10 35.34 -7.55 43.02
C ARG A 10 36.15 -7.73 41.72
N ARG A 11 35.49 -7.71 40.56
CA ARG A 11 36.18 -7.55 39.27
C ARG A 11 36.15 -6.08 38.87
N LYS A 12 37.34 -5.58 38.55
CA LYS A 12 37.67 -4.18 38.26
C LYS A 12 37.01 -3.72 36.96
N ASN A 13 36.58 -2.46 36.95
CA ASN A 13 36.29 -1.70 35.73
C ASN A 13 37.48 -1.73 34.77
N SER A 14 37.23 -1.98 33.50
CA SER A 14 38.04 -1.48 32.39
C SER A 14 37.11 -0.66 31.51
N SER A 15 37.28 0.65 31.60
CA SER A 15 36.84 1.64 30.62
C SER A 15 37.18 1.16 29.21
N ASN A 16 36.16 1.02 28.37
CA ASN A 16 36.31 1.17 26.94
C ASN A 16 35.06 1.91 26.46
N ASP A 17 35.21 3.24 26.40
CA ASP A 17 34.35 4.14 25.66
C ASP A 17 34.43 3.75 24.19
N GLN A 18 33.58 2.80 23.78
CA GLN A 18 33.22 2.64 22.39
C GLN A 18 31.90 3.39 22.22
N GLU A 19 32.07 4.68 21.94
CA GLU A 19 31.04 5.58 21.43
C GLU A 19 30.58 5.02 20.07
N THR A 20 29.73 3.99 20.10
CA THR A 20 29.03 3.53 18.90
C THR A 20 27.90 4.51 18.67
N SER A 21 28.24 5.59 17.96
CA SER A 21 27.31 6.53 17.34
C SER A 21 26.01 5.83 16.97
N ILE A 22 24.91 6.21 17.63
CA ILE A 22 23.57 5.81 17.22
C ILE A 22 23.45 6.31 15.78
N PRO A 23 23.28 5.43 14.76
CA PRO A 23 23.09 5.92 13.42
C PRO A 23 21.72 6.60 13.40
N THR A 24 21.75 7.93 13.51
CA THR A 24 20.64 8.81 13.22
C THR A 24 20.36 8.64 11.73
N LYS A 25 19.57 7.62 11.40
CA LYS A 25 18.99 7.48 10.07
C LYS A 25 18.11 8.70 9.87
N LYS A 26 18.68 9.75 9.28
CA LYS A 26 17.94 10.87 8.72
C LYS A 26 16.79 10.25 7.94
N ALA A 27 15.56 10.46 8.42
CA ALA A 27 14.38 10.07 7.71
C ALA A 27 14.48 10.75 6.34
N LYS A 28 14.74 9.98 5.29
CA LYS A 28 14.47 10.45 3.94
C LYS A 28 12.97 10.68 3.92
N THR A 29 12.54 11.92 4.10
CA THR A 29 11.17 12.33 3.78
C THR A 29 11.06 12.25 2.27
N LYS A 30 10.91 11.02 1.75
CA LYS A 30 10.29 10.83 0.45
C LYS A 30 8.94 11.48 0.62
N ALA A 31 8.67 12.55 -0.13
CA ALA A 31 7.35 13.15 -0.16
C ALA A 31 6.37 12.00 -0.43
N MET A 32 5.68 11.55 0.62
CA MET A 32 4.66 10.54 0.53
C MET A 32 3.59 11.22 -0.28
N ILE A 33 3.51 10.95 -1.59
CA ILE A 33 2.33 11.29 -2.37
C ILE A 33 1.23 10.47 -1.68
N PRO A 34 0.41 11.07 -0.80
CA PRO A 34 -0.51 10.28 -0.02
C PRO A 34 -1.57 9.83 -1.02
N ASN A 35 -1.88 8.54 -1.07
CA ASN A 35 -2.97 7.96 -1.87
C ASN A 35 -2.76 7.75 -3.39
N ARG A 36 -1.57 7.45 -3.92
CA ARG A 36 -1.55 6.83 -5.27
C ARG A 36 -2.08 5.39 -5.17
N ILE A 37 -3.21 5.11 -5.79
CA ILE A 37 -3.78 3.76 -5.88
C ILE A 37 -2.90 2.94 -6.83
N ASN A 38 -2.56 1.71 -6.44
CA ASN A 38 -1.94 0.75 -7.35
C ASN A 38 -3.02 0.09 -8.21
N LEU A 39 -3.01 0.39 -9.51
CA LEU A 39 -4.01 -0.05 -10.48
C LEU A 39 -3.71 -1.44 -11.06
N HIS A 40 -2.45 -1.90 -11.03
CA HIS A 40 -2.07 -3.23 -11.49
C HIS A 40 -2.41 -4.29 -10.43
N LYS A 41 -3.70 -4.53 -10.26
CA LYS A 41 -4.28 -5.55 -9.38
C LYS A 41 -5.39 -6.29 -10.14
N THR A 42 -5.78 -7.44 -9.62
CA THR A 42 -6.99 -8.12 -10.10
C THR A 42 -8.22 -7.24 -9.90
N SER A 43 -9.23 -7.38 -10.76
CA SER A 43 -10.44 -6.54 -10.75
C SER A 43 -11.14 -6.54 -9.38
N TYR A 44 -11.20 -7.70 -8.73
CA TYR A 44 -11.75 -7.87 -7.38
C TYR A 44 -11.00 -7.02 -6.33
N ASN A 45 -9.67 -7.15 -6.28
CA ASN A 45 -8.86 -6.41 -5.33
C ASN A 45 -8.88 -4.91 -5.63
N LEU A 46 -8.91 -4.51 -6.91
CA LEU A 46 -8.96 -3.11 -7.28
C LEU A 46 -10.26 -2.45 -6.84
N ALA A 47 -11.41 -3.09 -7.06
CA ALA A 47 -12.71 -2.60 -6.62
C ALA A 47 -12.74 -2.31 -5.12
N GLN A 48 -12.28 -3.26 -4.29
CA GLN A 48 -12.19 -3.04 -2.84
C GLN A 48 -11.26 -1.88 -2.45
N ASN A 49 -10.14 -1.71 -3.15
CA ASN A 49 -9.18 -0.63 -2.87
C ASN A 49 -9.69 0.76 -3.28
N LEU A 50 -10.70 0.84 -4.16
CA LEU A 50 -11.31 2.09 -4.58
C LEU A 50 -12.30 2.63 -3.54
N LEU A 51 -12.85 1.79 -2.67
CA LEU A 51 -13.76 2.22 -1.61
C LEU A 51 -13.08 3.23 -0.67
N GLY A 52 -13.81 4.30 -0.34
CA GLY A 52 -13.33 5.40 0.48
C GLY A 52 -12.43 6.41 -0.24
N LYS A 53 -12.03 6.14 -1.50
CA LYS A 53 -11.22 7.07 -2.30
C LYS A 53 -12.09 8.21 -2.85
N LEU A 54 -11.45 9.31 -3.23
CA LEU A 54 -12.12 10.47 -3.81
C LEU A 54 -11.98 10.45 -5.34
N LEU A 55 -13.12 10.48 -6.03
CA LEU A 55 -13.19 10.83 -7.44
C LEU A 55 -13.31 12.34 -7.56
N VAL A 56 -12.39 12.96 -8.30
CA VAL A 56 -12.30 14.42 -8.44
C VAL A 56 -12.47 14.79 -9.90
N ARG A 57 -13.40 15.70 -10.19
CA ARG A 57 -13.63 16.25 -11.53
C ARG A 57 -13.47 17.76 -11.49
N LYS A 58 -12.65 18.30 -12.40
CA LYS A 58 -12.50 19.75 -12.61
C LYS A 58 -13.32 20.16 -13.84
N ILE A 59 -14.21 21.14 -13.67
CA ILE A 59 -15.07 21.70 -14.72
C ILE A 59 -14.80 23.21 -14.76
N GLY A 60 -13.92 23.62 -15.68
CA GLY A 60 -13.40 25.00 -15.72
C GLY A 60 -12.72 25.37 -14.39
N LYS A 61 -13.33 26.29 -13.63
CA LYS A 61 -12.85 26.73 -12.30
C LYS A 61 -13.46 25.94 -11.13
N ILE A 62 -14.48 25.11 -11.37
CA ILE A 62 -15.19 24.35 -10.34
C ILE A 62 -14.52 22.99 -10.13
N ILE A 63 -14.40 22.56 -8.87
CA ILE A 63 -13.90 21.23 -8.50
C ILE A 63 -15.03 20.47 -7.80
N CYS A 64 -15.50 19.40 -8.44
CA CYS A 64 -16.44 18.45 -7.85
C CYS A 64 -15.67 17.27 -7.27
N LYS A 65 -16.04 16.83 -6.06
CA LYS A 65 -15.44 15.66 -5.40
C LYS A 65 -16.55 14.75 -4.90
N GLY A 66 -16.40 13.45 -5.11
CA GLY A 66 -17.27 12.42 -4.55
C GLY A 66 -16.43 11.33 -3.91
N ARG A 67 -16.91 10.77 -2.80
CA ARG A 67 -16.30 9.57 -2.20
C ARG A 67 -16.91 8.34 -2.85
N ILE A 68 -16.07 7.41 -3.28
CA ILE A 68 -16.50 6.11 -3.78
C ILE A 68 -16.98 5.28 -2.59
N VAL A 69 -18.27 4.98 -2.55
CA VAL A 69 -18.90 4.20 -1.46
C VAL A 69 -19.34 2.81 -1.91
N GLU A 70 -19.39 2.58 -3.22
CA GLU A 70 -19.80 1.33 -3.84
C GLU A 70 -18.99 1.10 -5.10
N THR A 71 -18.70 -0.17 -5.40
CA THR A 71 -17.98 -0.61 -6.60
C THR A 71 -18.42 -2.01 -6.98
N GLU A 72 -18.53 -2.27 -8.28
CA GLU A 72 -18.66 -3.62 -8.85
C GLU A 72 -17.37 -3.99 -9.59
N CYS A 73 -17.11 -5.28 -9.77
CA CYS A 73 -16.00 -5.75 -10.59
C CYS A 73 -16.47 -6.76 -11.65
N TYR A 74 -16.01 -6.55 -12.88
CA TYR A 74 -16.26 -7.43 -14.02
C TYR A 74 -14.92 -7.98 -14.52
N PRO A 75 -14.50 -9.20 -14.13
CA PRO A 75 -13.21 -9.78 -14.53
C PRO A 75 -13.16 -10.18 -16.02
N GLY A 76 -14.28 -10.14 -16.75
CA GLY A 76 -14.37 -10.60 -18.13
C GLY A 76 -14.26 -12.12 -18.22
N GLY A 77 -13.88 -12.63 -19.40
CA GLY A 77 -13.62 -14.06 -19.60
C GLY A 77 -14.88 -14.91 -19.38
N LYS A 78 -15.01 -15.55 -18.21
CA LYS A 78 -16.18 -16.40 -17.89
C LYS A 78 -17.37 -15.64 -17.30
N ASP A 79 -17.18 -14.37 -16.94
CA ASP A 79 -18.25 -13.54 -16.39
C ASP A 79 -19.26 -13.16 -17.48
N LYS A 80 -20.48 -13.72 -17.39
CA LYS A 80 -21.57 -13.49 -18.34
C LYS A 80 -22.16 -12.08 -18.27
N ALA A 81 -22.01 -11.38 -17.14
CA ALA A 81 -22.49 -10.01 -16.99
C ALA A 81 -21.50 -8.99 -17.59
N SER A 82 -20.24 -9.40 -17.80
CA SER A 82 -19.23 -8.54 -18.40
C SER A 82 -19.46 -8.37 -19.91
N CYS A 83 -19.29 -7.14 -20.40
CA CYS A 83 -19.27 -6.87 -21.84
C CYS A 83 -18.08 -7.49 -22.58
N THR A 84 -17.06 -7.96 -21.83
CA THR A 84 -15.93 -8.75 -22.34
C THR A 84 -16.09 -10.26 -22.07
N PHE A 85 -17.31 -10.72 -21.81
CA PHE A 85 -17.64 -12.14 -21.72
C PHE A 85 -17.10 -12.90 -22.94
N ASN A 86 -16.52 -14.07 -22.68
CA ASN A 86 -15.88 -14.95 -23.64
C ASN A 86 -14.76 -14.28 -24.47
N GLY A 87 -14.12 -13.23 -23.93
CA GLY A 87 -13.08 -12.49 -24.65
C GLY A 87 -13.62 -11.62 -25.78
N LYS A 88 -14.91 -11.28 -25.77
CA LYS A 88 -15.52 -10.41 -26.77
C LYS A 88 -14.81 -9.06 -26.81
N LYS A 89 -14.49 -8.61 -28.02
CA LYS A 89 -13.88 -7.30 -28.30
C LYS A 89 -14.73 -6.58 -29.35
N THR A 90 -15.27 -5.43 -28.97
CA THR A 90 -15.97 -4.50 -29.87
C THR A 90 -15.32 -3.12 -29.74
N PRO A 91 -15.57 -2.18 -30.67
CA PRO A 91 -15.07 -0.82 -30.53
C PRO A 91 -15.43 -0.16 -29.18
N ALA A 92 -16.59 -0.50 -28.61
CA ALA A 92 -17.02 0.03 -27.31
C ALA A 92 -16.31 -0.62 -26.11
N SER A 93 -15.87 -1.89 -26.22
CA SER A 93 -15.19 -2.61 -25.13
C SER A 93 -13.67 -2.57 -25.22
N GLU A 94 -13.11 -1.94 -26.26
CA GLU A 94 -11.68 -1.83 -26.49
C GLU A 94 -10.91 -1.25 -25.27
N PRO A 95 -11.39 -0.19 -24.58
CA PRO A 95 -10.72 0.35 -23.40
C PRO A 95 -10.49 -0.66 -22.27
N LEU A 96 -11.33 -1.69 -22.16
CA LEU A 96 -11.23 -2.70 -21.11
C LEU A 96 -10.07 -3.68 -21.31
N TYR A 97 -9.43 -3.67 -22.47
CA TYR A 97 -8.22 -4.45 -22.77
C TYR A 97 -6.94 -3.59 -22.81
N MET A 98 -7.06 -2.29 -22.53
CA MET A 98 -5.94 -1.37 -22.48
C MET A 98 -5.26 -1.42 -21.10
N GLU A 99 -4.23 -0.59 -20.93
CA GLU A 99 -3.49 -0.49 -19.67
C GLU A 99 -4.40 -0.10 -18.49
N ALA A 100 -4.08 -0.63 -17.30
CA ALA A 100 -4.88 -0.40 -16.10
C ALA A 100 -4.94 1.09 -15.74
N GLY A 101 -6.16 1.65 -15.70
CA GLY A 101 -6.41 3.07 -15.46
C GLY A 101 -6.90 3.86 -16.67
N THR A 102 -7.09 3.19 -17.80
CA THR A 102 -7.85 3.69 -18.96
C THR A 102 -9.34 3.75 -18.64
#